data_AF-A0A958C7P4-F1
#
_entry.id   AF-A0A958C7P4-F1
#
_cell.length_a   1.000
_cell.length_b   1.000
_cell.length_c   1.000
_cell.angle_alpha   90.00
_cell.angle_beta   90.00
_cell.angle_gamma   90.00
#
_symmetry.space_group_name_H-M   'P 1'
#
loop_
_entity.id
_entity.type
_entity.pdbx_description
1 polymer ?
#
loop_
_entity_poly.entity_id
_entity_poly.type
_entity_poly.pdbx_seq_one_letter_code
_entity_poly.pdbx_strand_id
1 'polypeptide(L)'
;MTIEFGFTEEQINTQYAPVAALLARYREQNVFGALDEVQIPMRKREFAPIDKLLQVLVSILTSCTTLSETNVRLKSESSLARVWEWSRFVDQSNLSRTLDALTQKQIEQLRHSTTRIWRGHSRIKTHDWRGYLWLDFDLSGLPCSLRAEESQKGFFSDKKTAQDASWLASAPSNTAKRSGQTYSRATGTPAIVCSQPWQAQKLL
;
A
#
# COMPACT_ATOMS: atom_id res chain seq x y z
N MET A 1 10.97 -6.67 -19.02
CA MET A 1 10.91 -8.08 -18.60
C MET A 1 9.52 -8.57 -19.04
N THR A 2 9.36 -9.79 -19.55
CA THR A 2 8.02 -10.26 -19.95
C THR A 2 7.41 -10.95 -18.74
N ILE A 3 6.35 -10.37 -18.16
CA ILE A 3 5.63 -10.94 -17.01
C ILE A 3 4.51 -11.83 -17.56
N GLU A 4 4.67 -13.14 -17.45
CA GLU A 4 3.64 -14.12 -17.83
C GLU A 4 2.88 -14.61 -16.59
N PHE A 5 1.55 -14.70 -16.70
CA PHE A 5 0.69 -15.25 -15.65
C PHE A 5 0.25 -16.66 -16.05
N GLY A 6 0.76 -17.69 -15.36
CA GLY A 6 0.43 -19.10 -15.59
C GLY A 6 0.92 -20.00 -14.45
N PHE A 7 0.51 -21.28 -14.45
CA PHE A 7 1.15 -22.30 -13.61
C PHE A 7 2.54 -22.57 -14.20
N THR A 8 3.57 -22.00 -13.59
CA THR A 8 4.95 -22.08 -14.09
C THR A 8 5.70 -23.21 -13.40
N GLU A 9 6.60 -23.87 -14.12
CA GLU A 9 7.53 -24.84 -13.53
C GLU A 9 8.63 -24.16 -12.69
N GLU A 10 8.88 -22.86 -12.86
CA GLU A 10 9.42 -21.92 -11.85
C GLU A 10 9.51 -20.48 -12.43
N GLN A 11 9.21 -19.43 -11.64
CA GLN A 11 9.85 -18.11 -11.85
C GLN A 11 9.81 -17.13 -10.65
N ILE A 12 8.75 -17.07 -9.84
CA ILE A 12 8.74 -16.45 -8.49
C ILE A 12 7.69 -17.22 -7.69
N ASN A 13 8.11 -18.22 -6.92
CA ASN A 13 7.22 -18.89 -5.98
C ASN A 13 7.16 -18.05 -4.69
N THR A 14 6.17 -17.17 -4.63
CA THR A 14 5.85 -16.36 -3.44
C THR A 14 4.36 -16.40 -3.21
N GLN A 15 3.96 -16.46 -1.94
CA GLN A 15 2.56 -16.31 -1.55
C GLN A 15 1.97 -14.93 -1.92
N TYR A 16 2.82 -13.98 -2.33
CA TYR A 16 2.48 -12.62 -2.73
C TYR A 16 2.52 -12.41 -4.26
N ALA A 17 2.22 -13.43 -5.06
CA ALA A 17 2.36 -13.37 -6.53
C ALA A 17 1.67 -12.15 -7.21
N PRO A 18 0.44 -11.74 -6.82
CA PRO A 18 -0.18 -10.55 -7.40
C PRO A 18 0.61 -9.26 -7.10
N VAL A 19 1.15 -9.16 -5.88
CA VAL A 19 2.01 -8.04 -5.49
C VAL A 19 3.29 -8.09 -6.32
N ALA A 20 3.98 -9.23 -6.42
CA ALA A 20 5.19 -9.38 -7.22
C ALA A 20 5.01 -8.88 -8.67
N ALA A 21 3.89 -9.24 -9.32
CA ALA A 21 3.59 -8.79 -10.67
C ALA A 21 3.35 -7.27 -10.76
N LEU A 22 2.62 -6.69 -9.80
CA LEU A 22 2.41 -5.25 -9.70
C LEU A 22 3.74 -4.50 -9.55
N LEU A 23 4.60 -4.98 -8.65
CA LEU A 23 5.90 -4.38 -8.37
C LEU A 23 6.83 -4.44 -9.58
N ALA A 24 6.86 -5.58 -10.29
CA ALA A 24 7.60 -5.72 -11.52
C ALA A 24 7.14 -4.70 -12.57
N ARG A 25 5.82 -4.52 -12.73
CA ARG A 25 5.26 -3.51 -13.65
C ARG A 25 5.62 -2.08 -13.24
N TYR A 26 5.54 -1.76 -11.96
CA TYR A 26 5.91 -0.45 -11.44
C TYR A 26 7.39 -0.13 -11.63
N ARG A 27 8.25 -1.14 -11.48
CA ARG A 27 9.69 -1.02 -11.74
C ARG A 27 9.96 -0.75 -13.21
N GLU A 28 9.33 -1.49 -14.13
CA GLU A 28 9.49 -1.28 -15.57
C GLU A 28 9.06 0.10 -16.04
N GLN A 29 7.97 0.61 -15.47
CA GLN A 29 7.44 1.94 -15.78
C GLN A 29 8.15 3.06 -15.02
N ASN A 30 9.13 2.73 -14.17
CA ASN A 30 9.82 3.66 -13.28
C ASN A 30 8.84 4.53 -12.47
N VAL A 31 7.74 3.94 -11.97
CA VAL A 31 6.67 4.65 -11.25
C VAL A 31 7.23 5.41 -10.05
N PHE A 32 8.20 4.82 -9.35
CA PHE A 32 8.77 5.38 -8.12
C PHE A 32 9.98 6.27 -8.35
N GLY A 33 10.37 6.58 -9.59
CA GLY A 33 11.58 7.38 -9.86
C GLY A 33 11.57 8.78 -9.22
N ALA A 34 10.38 9.34 -8.94
CA ALA A 34 10.29 10.61 -8.20
C ALA A 34 10.80 10.50 -6.76
N LEU A 35 10.85 9.31 -6.16
CA LEU A 35 11.35 9.11 -4.79
C LEU A 35 12.87 9.29 -4.67
N ASP A 36 13.61 9.25 -5.78
CA ASP A 36 15.06 9.50 -5.78
C ASP A 36 15.41 10.94 -5.37
N GLU A 37 14.45 11.87 -5.42
CA GLU A 37 14.59 13.26 -4.96
C GLU A 37 14.59 13.39 -3.42
N VAL A 38 14.18 12.34 -2.70
CA VAL A 38 14.08 12.35 -1.24
C VAL A 38 15.45 12.08 -0.62
N GLN A 39 16.01 13.10 0.03
CA GLN A 39 17.35 13.02 0.61
C GLN A 39 17.29 12.62 2.08
N ILE A 40 17.42 11.33 2.35
CA ILE A 40 17.41 10.79 3.72
C ILE A 40 18.84 10.80 4.27
N PRO A 41 19.11 11.47 5.42
CA PRO A 41 20.44 11.61 5.99
C PRO A 41 20.89 10.31 6.69
N MET A 42 21.10 9.26 5.92
CA MET A 42 21.49 7.94 6.41
C MET A 42 22.63 7.36 5.57
N ARG A 43 23.59 6.73 6.23
CA ARG A 43 24.68 6.02 5.53
C ARG A 43 24.11 4.85 4.73
N LYS A 44 24.48 4.77 3.45
CA LYS A 44 24.27 3.56 2.64
C LYS A 44 25.17 2.46 3.22
N ARG A 45 24.55 1.44 3.81
CA ARG A 45 25.22 0.21 4.23
C ARG A 45 24.86 -0.87 3.21
N GLU A 46 24.04 -1.82 3.62
CA GLU A 46 23.58 -2.91 2.76
C GLU A 46 22.48 -2.49 1.76
N PHE A 47 21.64 -1.52 2.15
CA PHE A 47 20.51 -1.05 1.33
C PHE A 47 20.52 0.47 1.24
N ALA A 48 20.13 1.01 0.08
CA ALA A 48 19.94 2.46 -0.05
C ALA A 48 18.73 2.90 0.80
N PRO A 49 18.69 4.17 1.25
CA PRO A 49 17.55 4.68 2.02
C PRO A 49 16.21 4.54 1.28
N ILE A 50 16.19 4.77 -0.04
CA ILE A 50 14.99 4.61 -0.87
C ILE A 50 14.56 3.15 -0.99
N ASP A 51 15.49 2.20 -1.13
CA ASP A 51 15.16 0.76 -1.11
C ASP A 51 14.42 0.38 0.17
N LYS A 52 14.85 0.91 1.32
CA LYS A 52 14.20 0.65 2.60
C LYS A 52 12.78 1.25 2.65
N LEU A 53 12.57 2.44 2.08
CA LEU A 53 11.22 3.00 1.95
C LEU A 53 10.33 2.16 1.05
N LEU A 54 10.85 1.68 -0.08
CA LEU A 54 10.14 0.77 -0.96
C LEU A 54 9.80 -0.55 -0.25
N GLN A 55 10.69 -1.08 0.60
CA GLN A 55 10.38 -2.25 1.42
C GLN A 55 9.29 -1.99 2.47
N VAL A 56 9.21 -0.78 3.04
CA VAL A 56 8.06 -0.38 3.87
C VAL A 56 6.78 -0.37 3.03
N LEU A 57 6.80 0.18 1.81
CA LEU A 57 5.64 0.12 0.90
C LEU A 57 5.23 -1.32 0.60
N VAL A 58 6.18 -2.20 0.30
CA VAL A 58 5.89 -3.63 0.08
C VAL A 58 5.25 -4.24 1.31
N SER A 59 5.71 -3.91 2.51
CA SER A 59 5.07 -4.41 3.74
C SER A 59 3.59 -4.05 3.83
N ILE A 60 3.23 -2.82 3.45
CA ILE A 60 1.85 -2.36 3.40
C ILE A 60 1.06 -3.16 2.34
N LEU A 61 1.61 -3.32 1.14
CA LEU A 61 0.98 -4.05 0.04
C LEU A 61 0.79 -5.54 0.33
N THR A 62 1.66 -6.12 1.16
CA THR A 62 1.54 -7.50 1.65
C THR A 62 0.67 -7.64 2.90
N SER A 63 -0.02 -6.56 3.29
CA SER A 63 -0.91 -6.49 4.45
C SER A 63 -0.21 -6.76 5.78
N CYS A 64 1.04 -6.31 5.96
CA CYS A 64 1.69 -6.30 7.28
C CYS A 64 1.06 -5.20 8.15
N THR A 65 0.51 -5.57 9.30
CA THR A 65 -0.15 -4.60 10.21
C THR A 65 0.86 -3.69 10.89
N THR A 66 2.04 -4.23 11.18
CA THR A 66 3.13 -3.53 11.87
C THR A 66 4.46 -3.81 11.18
N LEU A 67 5.45 -2.96 11.41
CA LEU A 67 6.79 -3.19 10.87
C LEU A 67 7.43 -4.48 11.40
N SER A 68 7.07 -4.95 12.61
CA SER A 68 7.65 -6.18 13.17
C SER A 68 7.24 -7.43 12.41
N GLU A 69 6.08 -7.41 11.76
CA GLU A 69 5.64 -8.51 10.89
C GLU A 69 6.56 -8.73 9.69
N THR A 70 7.32 -7.72 9.25
CA THR A 70 8.28 -7.89 8.14
C THR A 70 9.32 -8.97 8.44
N ASN A 71 9.77 -9.08 9.69
CA ASN A 71 10.74 -10.08 10.11
C ASN A 71 10.21 -11.51 10.02
N VAL A 72 8.90 -11.70 10.22
CA VAL A 72 8.27 -13.03 10.27
C VAL A 72 7.68 -13.41 8.92
N ARG A 73 7.09 -12.44 8.19
CA ARG A 73 6.35 -12.67 6.95
C ARG A 73 7.16 -12.44 5.69
N LEU A 74 8.02 -11.42 5.68
CA LEU A 74 8.75 -11.02 4.46
C LEU A 74 10.19 -11.48 4.45
N LYS A 75 10.82 -11.67 5.61
CA LYS A 75 12.23 -12.05 5.69
C LYS A 75 12.56 -13.34 4.91
N SER A 76 11.62 -14.29 4.84
CA SER A 76 11.75 -15.54 4.08
C SER A 76 11.42 -15.41 2.58
N GLU A 77 10.82 -14.29 2.15
CA GLU A 77 10.31 -14.10 0.79
C GLU A 77 11.39 -13.60 -0.17
N SER A 78 12.43 -14.40 -0.39
CA SER A 78 13.53 -14.07 -1.31
C SER A 78 13.05 -13.87 -2.75
N SER A 79 12.06 -14.65 -3.19
CA SER A 79 11.45 -14.53 -4.51
C SER A 79 10.82 -13.15 -4.73
N LEU A 80 10.07 -12.64 -3.74
CA LEU A 80 9.45 -11.31 -3.80
C LEU A 80 10.52 -10.21 -3.77
N ALA A 81 11.56 -10.35 -2.94
CA ALA A 81 12.67 -9.38 -2.87
C ALA A 81 13.40 -9.23 -4.22
N ARG A 82 13.52 -10.34 -4.96
CA ARG A 82 14.22 -10.38 -6.25
C ARG A 82 13.55 -9.55 -7.34
N VAL A 83 12.25 -9.24 -7.23
CA VAL A 83 11.55 -8.34 -8.16
C VAL A 83 12.26 -6.97 -8.23
N TRP A 84 12.78 -6.50 -7.10
CA TRP A 84 13.55 -5.26 -6.98
C TRP A 84 15.06 -5.45 -6.89
N GLU A 85 15.56 -6.64 -7.25
CA GLU A 85 16.99 -6.97 -7.15
C GLU A 85 17.57 -6.87 -5.74
N TRP A 86 16.71 -6.92 -4.72
CA TRP A 86 17.15 -7.01 -3.34
C TRP A 86 17.57 -8.45 -3.04
N SER A 87 18.71 -8.60 -2.35
CA SER A 87 19.15 -9.91 -1.88
C SER A 87 18.21 -10.52 -0.83
N ARG A 88 17.51 -9.66 -0.06
CA ARG A 88 16.56 -10.01 1.00
C ARG A 88 15.77 -8.78 1.43
N PHE A 89 14.71 -8.99 2.21
CA PHE A 89 14.10 -7.92 3.01
C PHE A 89 14.97 -7.53 4.20
N VAL A 90 14.94 -6.25 4.52
CA VAL A 90 15.60 -5.58 5.64
C VAL A 90 14.83 -5.89 6.92
N ASP A 91 15.55 -6.02 8.04
CA ASP A 91 14.90 -6.22 9.32
C ASP A 91 14.09 -5.00 9.78
N GLN A 92 13.08 -5.26 10.61
CA GLN A 92 12.22 -4.22 11.18
C GLN A 92 13.01 -3.08 11.84
N SER A 93 14.12 -3.38 12.54
CA SER A 93 14.87 -2.35 13.27
C SER A 93 15.51 -1.33 12.31
N ASN A 94 15.97 -1.79 11.16
CA ASN A 94 16.56 -0.96 10.12
C ASN A 94 15.49 -0.18 9.36
N LEU A 95 14.31 -0.76 9.14
CA LEU A 95 13.16 -0.03 8.58
C LEU A 95 12.70 1.07 9.54
N SER A 96 12.54 0.76 10.83
CA SER A 96 12.16 1.73 11.88
C SER A 96 13.14 2.90 11.92
N ARG A 97 14.45 2.63 12.05
CA ARG A 97 15.48 3.68 12.06
C ARG A 97 15.49 4.55 10.80
N THR A 98 15.07 3.99 9.67
CA THR A 98 14.96 4.76 8.42
C THR A 98 13.79 5.74 8.49
N LEU A 99 12.66 5.31 9.03
CA LEU A 99 11.50 6.17 9.25
C LEU A 99 11.78 7.22 10.34
N ASP A 100 12.46 6.84 11.43
CA ASP A 100 12.85 7.75 12.52
C ASP A 100 13.83 8.83 12.05
N ALA A 101 14.57 8.59 10.97
CA ALA A 101 15.49 9.57 10.37
C ALA A 101 14.79 10.60 9.47
N LEU A 102 13.48 10.44 9.20
CA LEU A 102 12.71 11.39 8.39
C LEU A 102 12.36 12.62 9.22
N THR A 103 12.96 13.76 8.89
CA THR A 103 12.56 15.05 9.46
C THR A 103 11.41 15.66 8.66
N GLN A 104 10.85 16.78 9.13
CA GLN A 104 9.83 17.52 8.38
C GLN A 104 10.26 17.85 6.94
N LYS A 105 11.55 18.12 6.71
CA LYS A 105 12.08 18.34 5.36
C LYS A 105 11.89 17.10 4.47
N GLN A 106 12.23 15.91 4.96
CA GLN A 106 12.09 14.67 4.18
C GLN A 106 10.62 14.28 4.02
N ILE A 107 9.79 14.53 5.03
CA ILE A 107 8.34 14.32 4.94
C ILE A 107 7.76 15.19 3.82
N GLU A 108 8.19 16.46 3.71
CA GLU A 108 7.75 17.34 2.63
C GLU A 108 8.25 16.86 1.25
N GLN A 109 9.50 16.42 1.15
CA GLN A 109 10.03 15.81 -0.07
C GLN A 109 9.23 14.56 -0.48
N LEU A 110 8.84 13.71 0.49
CA LEU A 110 7.99 12.56 0.25
C LEU A 110 6.61 12.97 -0.24
N ARG A 111 5.99 13.98 0.36
CA ARG A 111 4.69 14.54 -0.09
C ARG A 111 4.79 15.04 -1.52
N HIS A 112 5.84 15.80 -1.86
CA HIS A 112 6.05 16.29 -3.21
C HIS A 112 6.20 15.14 -4.22
N SER A 113 7.06 14.16 -3.91
CA SER A 113 7.36 13.02 -4.78
C SER A 113 6.12 12.14 -5.00
N THR A 114 5.42 11.78 -3.92
CA THR A 114 4.17 10.99 -3.98
C THR A 114 3.06 11.74 -4.73
N THR A 115 2.94 13.06 -4.53
CA THR A 115 2.01 13.90 -5.31
C THR A 115 2.35 13.87 -6.80
N ARG A 116 3.63 13.91 -7.17
CA ARG A 116 4.06 13.83 -8.57
C ARG A 116 3.70 12.47 -9.19
N ILE A 117 3.93 11.38 -8.47
CA ILE A 117 3.53 10.03 -8.87
C ILE A 117 2.01 9.97 -9.08
N TRP A 118 1.24 10.37 -8.07
CA TRP A 118 -0.22 10.38 -8.14
C TRP A 118 -0.74 11.22 -9.31
N ARG A 119 -0.20 12.41 -9.55
CA ARG A 119 -0.60 13.28 -10.67
C ARG A 119 -0.39 12.64 -12.04
N GLY A 120 0.62 11.78 -12.18
CA GLY A 120 0.89 11.05 -13.43
C GLY A 120 -0.13 9.95 -13.72
N HIS A 121 -0.74 9.38 -12.68
CA HIS A 121 -1.67 8.25 -12.80
C HIS A 121 -3.13 8.62 -12.53
N SER A 122 -3.40 9.82 -12.01
CA SER A 122 -4.73 10.26 -11.60
C SER A 122 -5.53 10.84 -12.77
N ARG A 123 -6.76 10.34 -12.93
CA ARG A 123 -7.75 10.90 -13.88
C ARG A 123 -8.43 12.18 -13.36
N ILE A 124 -8.24 12.52 -12.08
CA ILE A 124 -8.86 13.71 -11.46
C ILE A 124 -8.39 14.99 -12.15
N LYS A 125 -7.14 15.05 -12.61
CA LYS A 125 -6.61 16.23 -13.31
C LYS A 125 -7.35 16.57 -14.61
N THR A 126 -7.90 15.56 -15.27
CA THR A 126 -8.63 15.70 -16.54
C THR A 126 -10.14 15.58 -16.34
N HIS A 127 -10.61 15.61 -15.09
CA HIS A 127 -12.04 15.50 -14.79
C HIS A 127 -12.77 16.77 -15.20
N ASP A 128 -13.93 16.62 -15.84
CA ASP A 128 -14.84 17.73 -16.11
C ASP A 128 -15.59 18.09 -14.82
N TRP A 129 -15.22 19.23 -14.23
CA TRP A 129 -15.77 19.75 -12.99
C TRP A 129 -17.22 20.23 -13.07
N ARG A 130 -17.84 20.19 -14.26
CA ARG A 130 -19.29 20.37 -14.41
C ARG A 130 -20.08 19.13 -14.00
N GLY A 131 -19.42 17.97 -13.94
CA GLY A 131 -20.01 16.69 -13.52
C GLY A 131 -19.71 16.36 -12.05
N TYR A 132 -20.29 15.24 -11.59
CA TYR A 132 -19.98 14.70 -10.28
C TYR A 132 -18.65 13.95 -10.29
N LEU A 133 -17.80 14.27 -9.31
CA LEU A 133 -16.61 13.49 -8.98
C LEU A 133 -16.99 12.39 -7.99
N TRP A 134 -16.92 11.13 -8.43
CA TRP A 134 -17.06 9.99 -7.53
C TRP A 134 -15.70 9.67 -6.91
N LEU A 135 -15.61 9.83 -5.59
CA LEU A 135 -14.42 9.52 -4.81
C LEU A 135 -14.70 8.26 -4.00
N ASP A 136 -13.94 7.20 -4.26
CA ASP A 136 -13.86 6.06 -3.36
C ASP A 136 -12.83 6.40 -2.28
N PHE A 137 -13.29 6.53 -1.05
CA PHE A 137 -12.46 6.90 0.09
C PHE A 137 -12.69 5.89 1.20
N ASP A 138 -11.60 5.30 1.70
CA ASP A 138 -11.70 4.40 2.84
C ASP A 138 -12.00 5.21 4.10
N LEU A 139 -13.23 5.09 4.60
CA LEU A 139 -13.69 5.71 5.85
C LEU A 139 -13.51 4.77 7.04
N SER A 140 -12.76 3.67 6.89
CA SER A 140 -12.50 2.74 7.98
C SER A 140 -11.67 3.40 9.09
N GLY A 141 -12.23 3.43 10.29
CA GLY A 141 -11.50 3.90 11.47
C GLY A 141 -10.37 2.97 11.84
N LEU A 142 -9.13 3.44 11.73
CA LEU A 142 -7.96 2.72 12.19
C LEU A 142 -7.80 2.90 13.71
N PRO A 143 -7.64 1.81 14.47
CA PRO A 143 -7.39 1.91 15.90
C PRO A 143 -6.06 2.63 16.13
N CYS A 144 -6.11 3.69 16.93
CA CYS A 144 -4.95 4.48 17.30
C CYS A 144 -4.63 4.25 18.78
N SER A 145 -3.35 4.15 19.13
CA SER A 145 -2.95 3.98 20.53
C SER A 145 -3.19 5.26 21.33
N LEU A 146 -3.46 5.14 22.64
CA LEU A 146 -3.58 6.29 23.54
C LEU A 146 -2.35 7.22 23.55
N ARG A 147 -1.17 6.70 23.17
CA ARG A 147 0.10 7.43 23.15
C ARG A 147 0.47 7.95 21.77
N ALA A 148 -0.39 7.77 20.77
CA ALA A 148 -0.11 8.28 19.44
C ALA A 148 -0.25 9.80 19.44
N GLU A 149 0.82 10.47 19.01
CA GLU A 149 0.88 11.92 18.85
C GLU A 149 -0.22 12.37 17.87
N GLU A 150 -0.91 13.46 18.19
CA GLU A 150 -2.06 13.99 17.43
C GLU A 150 -3.28 13.05 17.32
N SER A 151 -3.37 11.99 18.13
CA SER A 151 -4.57 11.14 18.13
C SER A 151 -5.77 11.84 18.77
N GLN A 152 -6.86 11.97 18.01
CA GLN A 152 -8.14 12.45 18.50
C GLN A 152 -9.14 11.30 18.59
N LYS A 153 -9.97 11.31 19.63
CA LYS A 153 -11.03 10.30 19.81
C LYS A 153 -12.10 10.51 18.73
N GLY A 154 -12.06 9.68 17.69
CA GLY A 154 -13.10 9.65 16.66
C GLY A 154 -14.28 8.74 17.04
N PHE A 155 -15.46 9.04 16.50
CA PHE A 155 -16.62 8.17 16.58
C PHE A 155 -16.70 7.30 15.32
N PHE A 156 -16.80 5.98 15.49
CA PHE A 156 -17.05 5.02 14.42
C PHE A 156 -18.26 4.16 14.80
N SER A 157 -19.30 4.18 13.97
CA SER A 157 -20.62 3.58 14.24
C SER A 157 -20.58 2.10 14.60
N ASP A 158 -19.60 1.35 14.06
CA ASP A 158 -19.54 -0.10 14.19
C ASP A 158 -18.46 -0.60 15.15
N LYS A 159 -17.66 0.31 15.73
CA LYS A 159 -16.62 -0.02 16.71
C LYS A 159 -16.99 0.60 18.05
N LYS A 160 -17.57 -0.20 18.95
CA LYS A 160 -17.80 0.22 20.33
C LYS A 160 -16.45 0.59 20.94
N THR A 161 -16.23 1.88 21.17
CA THR A 161 -15.09 2.32 21.98
C THR A 161 -15.34 1.74 23.37
N ALA A 162 -14.54 0.76 23.79
CA ALA A 162 -14.64 0.28 25.15
C ALA A 162 -14.37 1.46 26.08
N GLN A 163 -15.42 1.95 26.75
CA GLN A 163 -15.25 2.77 27.95
C GLN A 163 -14.48 1.86 28.92
N ASP A 164 -13.30 2.30 29.32
CA ASP A 164 -12.50 1.74 30.44
C ASP A 164 -11.53 0.58 30.17
N ALA A 165 -11.07 0.36 28.92
CA ALA A 165 -9.92 -0.51 28.70
C ALA A 165 -8.60 0.21 29.04
N SER A 166 -8.27 0.29 30.33
CA SER A 166 -6.88 0.46 30.76
C SER A 166 -6.09 -0.75 30.26
N TRP A 167 -5.16 -0.54 29.33
CA TRP A 167 -4.33 -1.59 28.77
C TRP A 167 -3.28 -2.04 29.80
N LEU A 168 -3.68 -2.86 30.76
CA LEU A 168 -2.77 -3.81 31.39
C LEU A 168 -2.69 -5.02 30.46
N ALA A 169 -1.46 -5.35 30.06
CA ALA A 169 -1.10 -6.39 29.11
C ALA A 169 -1.98 -7.64 29.21
N SER A 170 -2.76 -7.91 28.17
CA SER A 170 -3.28 -9.24 27.83
C SER A 170 -3.79 -9.19 26.39
N ALA A 171 -3.20 -10.01 25.52
CA ALA A 171 -3.73 -10.24 24.19
C ALA A 171 -5.11 -10.90 24.30
N PRO A 172 -6.19 -10.33 23.71
CA PRO A 172 -7.45 -11.04 23.67
C PRO A 172 -7.33 -12.22 22.70
N SER A 173 -7.72 -13.39 23.20
CA SER A 173 -7.92 -14.60 22.43
C SER A 173 -8.95 -14.39 21.32
N ASN A 174 -8.67 -14.97 20.15
CA ASN A 174 -9.58 -15.00 19.01
C ASN A 174 -10.95 -15.54 19.44
N THR A 175 -11.93 -14.64 19.60
CA THR A 175 -13.35 -15.01 19.62
C THR A 175 -13.93 -14.56 18.28
N ALA A 176 -13.90 -15.49 17.33
CA ALA A 176 -14.62 -15.36 16.07
C ALA A 176 -16.11 -15.14 16.36
N LYS A 177 -16.59 -13.91 16.17
CA LYS A 177 -18.01 -13.68 15.91
C LYS A 177 -18.21 -13.75 14.40
N ARG A 178 -18.80 -14.86 13.94
CA ARG A 178 -19.47 -14.92 12.63
C ARG A 178 -20.60 -13.89 12.64
N SER A 179 -20.35 -12.68 12.14
CA SER A 179 -21.42 -11.76 11.75
C SER A 179 -21.87 -12.14 10.34
N GLY A 180 -23.13 -12.54 10.21
CA GLY A 180 -23.75 -12.89 8.94
C GLY A 180 -23.59 -11.77 7.91
N GLN A 181 -23.35 -12.17 6.66
CA GLN A 181 -23.32 -11.26 5.53
C GLN A 181 -24.71 -10.65 5.33
N THR A 182 -24.91 -9.43 5.78
CA THR A 182 -25.99 -8.58 5.28
C THR A 182 -25.50 -7.89 4.02
N TYR A 183 -25.71 -8.55 2.88
CA TYR A 183 -25.70 -7.87 1.59
C TYR A 183 -26.98 -7.02 1.51
N SER A 184 -26.85 -5.71 1.44
CA SER A 184 -27.91 -4.87 0.93
C SER A 184 -28.02 -5.11 -0.58
N ARG A 185 -29.19 -5.56 -1.03
CA ARG A 185 -29.51 -5.78 -2.44
C ARG A 185 -29.43 -4.42 -3.16
N ALA A 186 -28.46 -4.25 -4.05
CA ALA A 186 -28.45 -3.10 -4.95
C ALA A 186 -29.73 -3.14 -5.81
N THR A 187 -30.66 -2.22 -5.56
CA THR A 187 -31.77 -1.96 -6.46
C THR A 187 -31.18 -1.38 -7.74
N GLY A 188 -31.05 -2.23 -8.76
CA GLY A 188 -30.48 -1.87 -10.05
C GLY A 188 -31.26 -0.73 -10.69
N THR A 189 -30.59 0.38 -10.93
CA THR A 189 -30.89 1.19 -12.13
C THR A 189 -30.11 0.52 -13.26
N PRO A 190 -30.73 0.15 -14.40
CA PRO A 190 -29.98 -0.46 -15.49
C PRO A 190 -28.91 0.54 -15.94
N ALA A 191 -27.66 0.21 -15.67
CA ALA A 191 -26.54 0.90 -16.30
C ALA A 191 -26.66 0.59 -17.79
N ILE A 192 -26.98 1.62 -18.57
CA ILE A 192 -26.83 1.58 -20.01
C ILE A 192 -25.34 1.28 -20.25
N VAL A 193 -25.08 0.05 -20.70
CA VAL A 193 -23.77 -0.37 -21.20
C VAL A 193 -23.47 0.51 -22.39
N CYS A 194 -22.71 1.58 -22.19
CA CYS A 194 -22.11 2.32 -23.27
C CYS A 194 -20.87 1.53 -23.72
N SER A 195 -21.11 0.42 -24.42
CA SER A 195 -20.08 -0.21 -25.23
C SER A 195 -19.84 0.69 -26.43
N GLN A 196 -18.92 1.64 -26.32
CA GLN A 196 -18.33 2.23 -27.52
C GLN A 196 -17.39 1.19 -28.14
N PRO A 197 -17.66 0.74 -29.38
CA PRO A 197 -16.77 -0.17 -30.08
C PRO A 197 -15.48 0.56 -30.42
N TRP A 198 -14.36 -0.11 -30.12
CA TRP A 198 -13.04 0.17 -30.69
C TRP A 198 -13.16 0.29 -32.22
N GLN A 199 -13.19 1.52 -32.74
CA GLN A 199 -12.96 1.75 -34.16
C GLN A 199 -11.46 1.74 -34.39
N ALA A 200 -10.98 0.61 -34.91
CA ALA A 200 -9.67 0.49 -35.51
C ALA A 200 -9.54 1.52 -36.64
N GLN A 201 -8.57 2.43 -36.52
CA GLN A 201 -8.12 3.25 -37.65
C GLN A 201 -7.58 2.32 -38.74
N LYS A 202 -8.30 2.24 -39.86
CA LYS A 202 -7.73 1.70 -41.10
C LYS A 202 -6.79 2.76 -41.67
N LEU A 203 -5.51 2.41 -41.72
CA LEU A 203 -4.52 3.00 -42.60
C LEU A 203 -4.98 2.81 -44.05
N LEU A 204 -5.12 3.92 -44.78
CA LEU A 204 -4.82 4.08 -46.20
C LEU A 204 -4.45 5.56 -46.43
#